data_AF-A0A9N7VKC3-F1
#
_entry.id   AF-A0A9N7VKC3-F1
#
_cell.length_a   1.000
_cell.length_b   1.000
_cell.length_c   1.000
_cell.angle_alpha   90.00
_cell.angle_beta   90.00
_cell.angle_gamma   90.00
#
_symmetry.space_group_name_H-M   'P 1'
#
loop_
_entity.id
_entity.type
_entity.pdbx_description
1 polymer ?
#
loop_
_entity_poly.entity_id
_entity_poly.type
_entity_poly.pdbx_seq_one_letter_code
_entity_poly.pdbx_strand_id
1 'polypeptide(L)'
;MRRYLDIRRIPLPWSRRDNTQNESSPLIPKADSSKEGAQELGYVTNEQDHDSPVFSRIQTYYRYSLMDYFLKYFLFLCNLVFTALGLVVLGLGMWGLITKESFAQESIGSIGTDPMLILVTLGFVLTVLCLSGCVGALRENCCLLKLFSVAVLVLISAQMLAAIVAYSLQDQIGSYLRSGMLTAMARYQDDLDLRFITDEIQSNLQCCGADNYRDWEVNIYYNCSAPGVLACGVPATCCVDPLQNGTVWNSQCGVGAQLLDEFTAQSVIFLGGCLGGISRWIEQHNGLIGTVAVVVLGVQILTLFVTTRLLEIIQRQKVYM
;
A
#
# COMPACT_ATOMS: atom_id res chain seq x y z
N MET A 1 28.48 40.33 41.20
CA MET A 1 27.24 39.99 41.94
C MET A 1 27.06 38.49 41.80
N ARG A 2 26.98 37.64 42.84
CA ARG A 2 26.15 37.60 44.06
C ARG A 2 24.79 36.89 43.84
N ARG A 3 24.78 35.55 44.05
CA ARG A 3 23.62 34.69 44.41
C ARG A 3 22.55 34.50 43.30
N TYR A 4 21.70 33.47 43.28
CA TYR A 4 21.42 32.23 44.09
C TYR A 4 20.58 31.29 43.17
N LEU A 5 20.37 29.97 43.32
CA LEU A 5 20.67 28.85 44.26
C LEU A 5 20.91 27.58 43.37
N ASP A 6 20.97 26.34 43.84
CA ASP A 6 21.83 25.65 44.84
C ASP A 6 21.58 24.13 44.70
N ILE A 7 22.63 23.30 44.65
CA ILE A 7 22.52 21.84 44.62
C ILE A 7 23.51 21.27 45.64
N ARG A 8 22.98 20.83 46.79
CA ARG A 8 23.71 20.07 47.81
C ARG A 8 23.25 18.60 47.85
N ARG A 9 24.16 17.73 48.26
CA ARG A 9 24.02 16.26 48.36
C ARG A 9 24.39 15.83 49.80
N ILE A 10 23.95 14.64 50.25
CA ILE A 10 24.39 13.91 51.48
C ILE A 10 23.80 14.50 52.79
N PRO A 11 23.52 13.73 53.89
CA PRO A 11 23.74 12.29 54.18
C PRO A 11 22.48 11.45 54.57
N LEU A 12 22.69 10.15 54.84
CA LEU A 12 21.80 9.26 55.63
C LEU A 12 22.49 8.80 56.95
N PRO A 13 21.77 8.65 58.08
CA PRO A 13 22.33 8.18 59.36
C PRO A 13 21.98 6.72 59.75
N TRP A 14 22.88 5.79 59.44
CA TRP A 14 23.44 4.73 60.31
C TRP A 14 22.64 4.13 61.51
N SER A 15 22.49 2.79 61.54
CA SER A 15 22.71 1.97 62.77
C SER A 15 22.92 0.46 62.52
N ARG A 16 24.08 -0.06 62.96
CA ARG A 16 24.42 -1.32 63.69
C ARG A 16 23.35 -2.42 63.91
N ARG A 17 23.67 -3.74 64.05
CA ARG A 17 24.96 -4.49 64.23
C ARG A 17 24.74 -6.04 64.14
N ASP A 18 25.73 -6.80 63.63
CA ASP A 18 26.16 -8.24 63.78
C ASP A 18 25.07 -9.37 63.94
N ASN A 19 25.30 -10.71 63.83
CA ASN A 19 26.53 -11.53 63.74
C ASN A 19 26.29 -12.95 63.12
N THR A 20 27.36 -13.59 62.62
CA THR A 20 27.67 -15.06 62.55
C THR A 20 26.69 -16.18 62.09
N GLN A 21 27.23 -17.02 61.18
CA GLN A 21 27.35 -18.51 61.22
C GLN A 21 26.42 -19.49 60.43
N ASN A 22 27.11 -20.52 59.91
CA ASN A 22 26.73 -21.90 59.56
C ASN A 22 25.73 -22.14 58.39
N GLU A 23 26.12 -22.84 57.32
CA GLU A 23 26.08 -24.32 57.11
C GLU A 23 24.63 -24.88 57.03
N SER A 24 24.22 -25.70 56.05
CA SER A 24 24.98 -26.59 55.14
C SER A 24 24.26 -26.92 53.81
N SER A 25 25.03 -27.42 52.84
CA SER A 25 24.59 -28.34 51.75
C SER A 25 25.03 -29.77 52.13
N PRO A 26 24.52 -30.89 51.57
CA PRO A 26 23.97 -31.12 50.22
C PRO A 26 22.58 -31.83 50.22
N LEU A 27 21.92 -32.20 49.11
CA LEU A 27 22.25 -33.25 48.11
C LEU A 27 21.39 -33.14 46.82
N ILE A 28 21.90 -33.71 45.72
CA ILE A 28 21.21 -33.85 44.41
C ILE A 28 21.46 -35.29 43.88
N PRO A 29 20.40 -36.00 43.47
CA PRO A 29 20.28 -36.52 42.08
C PRO A 29 19.08 -35.84 41.37
N LYS A 30 19.08 -35.41 40.08
CA LYS A 30 19.29 -36.15 38.81
C LYS A 30 18.49 -37.46 38.73
N ALA A 31 17.55 -37.68 37.80
CA ALA A 31 16.96 -36.88 36.71
C ALA A 31 15.46 -37.33 36.57
N ASP A 32 14.59 -36.90 35.65
CA ASP A 32 14.75 -36.56 34.23
C ASP A 32 13.53 -35.81 33.63
N SER A 33 13.71 -35.23 32.44
CA SER A 33 12.72 -34.83 31.41
C SER A 33 11.60 -33.81 31.70
N SER A 34 11.44 -32.89 30.73
CA SER A 34 10.22 -32.16 30.34
C SER A 34 9.50 -31.28 31.38
N LYS A 35 9.68 -29.95 31.25
CA LYS A 35 8.87 -28.94 31.94
C LYS A 35 7.70 -28.46 31.09
N GLU A 36 6.48 -28.92 31.38
CA GLU A 36 5.28 -28.17 31.03
C GLU A 36 4.97 -27.14 32.12
N GLY A 37 4.81 -25.87 31.73
CA GLY A 37 4.76 -24.71 32.63
C GLY A 37 3.35 -24.27 33.02
N ALA A 38 2.48 -25.19 33.41
CA ALA A 38 1.20 -24.84 34.07
C ALA A 38 1.42 -24.84 35.59
N GLN A 39 1.18 -23.71 36.26
CA GLN A 39 1.30 -23.63 37.73
C GLN A 39 0.11 -22.87 38.34
N GLU A 40 -0.42 -23.44 39.42
CA GLU A 40 -1.75 -23.13 39.94
C GLU A 40 -1.86 -21.94 40.89
N LEU A 41 -3.10 -21.46 40.97
CA LEU A 41 -3.83 -20.99 42.15
C LEU A 41 -3.06 -21.01 43.49
N GLY A 42 -2.51 -19.86 43.89
CA GLY A 42 -2.11 -19.60 45.27
C GLY A 42 -3.26 -18.99 46.06
N TYR A 43 -3.98 -19.79 46.86
CA TYR A 43 -5.02 -19.31 47.77
C TYR A 43 -4.44 -19.17 49.18
N VAL A 44 -4.33 -17.94 49.70
CA VAL A 44 -3.81 -17.66 51.05
C VAL A 44 -4.96 -17.23 51.95
N THR A 45 -5.46 -18.14 52.76
CA THR A 45 -6.40 -17.86 53.85
C THR A 45 -5.64 -17.41 55.10
N ASN A 46 -5.90 -16.18 55.54
CA ASN A 46 -5.77 -15.78 56.93
C ASN A 46 -7.16 -15.32 57.39
N GLU A 47 -7.61 -15.77 58.56
CA GLU A 47 -8.92 -15.44 59.14
C GLU A 47 -8.85 -14.24 60.10
N GLN A 48 -10.05 -13.69 60.41
CA GLN A 48 -10.32 -12.56 61.34
C GLN A 48 -9.84 -11.19 60.77
N ASP A 49 -10.64 -10.11 60.78
CA ASP A 49 -11.57 -9.65 61.83
C ASP A 49 -12.89 -9.00 61.28
N HIS A 50 -13.66 -8.35 62.16
CA HIS A 50 -15.07 -7.93 62.09
C HIS A 50 -15.61 -7.02 60.94
N ASP A 51 -16.92 -7.22 60.71
CA ASP A 51 -17.97 -6.28 60.27
C ASP A 51 -17.64 -5.11 59.30
N SER A 52 -17.91 -5.34 58.01
CA SER A 52 -18.69 -4.42 57.17
C SER A 52 -19.07 -5.10 55.83
N PRO A 53 -20.18 -4.72 55.17
CA PRO A 53 -20.50 -5.17 53.81
C PRO A 53 -19.61 -4.44 52.79
N VAL A 54 -18.31 -4.75 52.81
CA VAL A 54 -17.35 -4.26 51.80
C VAL A 54 -17.77 -4.85 50.46
N PHE A 55 -18.38 -4.01 49.61
CA PHE A 55 -18.67 -4.34 48.23
C PHE A 55 -17.35 -4.68 47.53
N SER A 56 -17.07 -5.98 47.40
CA SER A 56 -15.88 -6.50 46.75
C SER A 56 -15.98 -6.18 45.26
N ARG A 57 -15.47 -4.99 44.90
CA ARG A 57 -15.30 -4.58 43.51
C ARG A 57 -14.27 -5.53 42.89
N ILE A 58 -14.76 -6.66 42.36
CA ILE A 58 -13.96 -7.63 41.62
C ILE A 58 -13.41 -6.91 40.40
N GLN A 59 -12.23 -6.32 40.56
CA GLN A 59 -11.55 -5.56 39.52
C GLN A 59 -10.89 -6.59 38.61
N THR A 60 -11.70 -7.15 37.70
CA THR A 60 -11.31 -8.14 36.69
C THR A 60 -10.30 -7.53 35.75
N TYR A 61 -9.05 -7.46 36.21
CA TYR A 61 -7.94 -6.84 35.51
C TYR A 61 -7.66 -7.63 34.24
N TYR A 62 -8.20 -7.14 33.13
CA TYR A 62 -8.24 -7.86 31.86
C TYR A 62 -6.82 -7.93 31.27
N ARG A 63 -6.05 -8.92 31.74
CA ARG A 63 -4.68 -9.19 31.33
C ARG A 63 -4.72 -9.71 29.89
N TYR A 64 -4.04 -9.01 28.98
CA TYR A 64 -3.87 -9.43 27.59
C TYR A 64 -3.52 -10.91 27.52
N SER A 65 -4.24 -11.66 26.70
CA SER A 65 -3.82 -13.00 26.30
C SER A 65 -2.52 -12.90 25.51
N LEU A 66 -1.74 -13.98 25.51
CA LEU A 66 -0.62 -14.17 24.59
C LEU A 66 -1.07 -13.94 23.14
N MET A 67 -2.29 -14.38 22.79
CA MET A 67 -2.90 -14.14 21.48
C MET A 67 -3.11 -12.65 21.17
N ASP A 68 -3.56 -11.86 22.15
CA ASP A 68 -3.82 -10.42 21.97
C ASP A 68 -2.52 -9.64 21.73
N TYR A 69 -1.41 -10.05 22.38
CA TYR A 69 -0.08 -9.52 22.08
C TYR A 69 0.36 -9.86 20.65
N PHE A 70 0.23 -11.12 20.22
CA PHE A 70 0.55 -11.52 18.84
C PHE A 70 -0.25 -10.71 17.82
N LEU A 71 -1.56 -10.54 18.03
CA LEU A 71 -2.43 -9.74 17.16
C LEU A 71 -2.02 -8.26 17.13
N LYS A 72 -1.68 -7.66 18.29
CA LYS A 72 -1.21 -6.27 18.40
C LYS A 72 0.11 -6.05 17.64
N TYR A 73 1.09 -6.94 17.82
CA TYR A 73 2.39 -6.83 17.12
C TYR A 73 2.28 -7.15 15.63
N PHE A 74 1.44 -8.11 15.22
CA PHE A 74 1.16 -8.40 13.82
C PHE A 74 0.52 -7.20 13.10
N LEU A 75 -0.54 -6.61 13.69
CA LEU A 75 -1.17 -5.41 13.13
C LEU A 75 -0.19 -4.25 13.01
N PHE A 76 0.67 -4.04 14.03
CA PHE A 76 1.71 -3.01 13.97
C PHE A 76 2.72 -3.28 12.84
N LEU A 77 3.21 -4.52 12.69
CA LEU A 77 4.18 -4.89 11.66
C LEU A 77 3.60 -4.73 10.24
N CYS A 78 2.37 -5.21 10.00
CA CYS A 78 1.71 -5.05 8.70
C CYS A 78 1.50 -3.58 8.34
N ASN A 79 1.01 -2.74 9.27
CA ASN A 79 0.87 -1.31 9.02
C ASN A 79 2.21 -0.61 8.83
N LEU A 80 3.30 -1.07 9.46
CA LEU A 80 4.64 -0.51 9.26
C LEU A 80 5.17 -0.82 7.85
N VAL A 81 4.94 -2.04 7.34
CA VAL A 81 5.27 -2.42 5.96
C VAL A 81 4.44 -1.62 4.95
N PHE A 82 3.12 -1.50 5.15
CA PHE A 82 2.29 -0.67 4.27
C PHE A 82 2.63 0.83 4.34
N THR A 83 3.06 1.34 5.50
CA THR A 83 3.60 2.70 5.65
C THR A 83 4.86 2.88 4.80
N ALA A 84 5.80 1.93 4.85
CA ALA A 84 7.03 1.99 4.06
C ALA A 84 6.74 1.93 2.55
N LEU A 85 5.82 1.07 2.12
CA LEU A 85 5.36 1.00 0.72
C LEU A 85 4.68 2.30 0.28
N GLY A 86 3.82 2.88 1.12
CA GLY A 86 3.19 4.18 0.86
C GLY A 86 4.21 5.32 0.71
N LEU A 87 5.26 5.33 1.54
CA LEU A 87 6.36 6.29 1.45
C LEU A 87 7.20 6.12 0.18
N VAL A 88 7.38 4.88 -0.31
CA VAL A 88 8.02 4.62 -1.61
C VAL A 88 7.16 5.14 -2.76
N VAL A 89 5.85 4.86 -2.76
CA VAL A 89 4.92 5.37 -3.80
C VAL A 89 4.86 6.90 -3.79
N LEU A 90 4.78 7.51 -2.60
CA LEU A 90 4.86 8.97 -2.42
C LEU A 90 6.17 9.53 -2.97
N GLY A 91 7.31 8.90 -2.63
CA GLY A 91 8.63 9.32 -3.10
C GLY A 91 8.79 9.23 -4.62
N LEU A 92 8.28 8.17 -5.24
CA LEU A 92 8.27 8.00 -6.70
C LEU A 92 7.40 9.03 -7.40
N GLY A 93 6.18 9.28 -6.90
CA GLY A 93 5.30 10.33 -7.45
C GLY A 93 5.90 11.73 -7.30
N MET A 94 6.49 12.05 -6.13
CA MET A 94 7.16 13.33 -5.90
C MET A 94 8.39 13.51 -6.81
N TRP A 95 9.17 12.43 -7.02
CA TRP A 95 10.29 12.42 -7.97
C TRP A 95 9.81 12.65 -9.41
N GLY A 96 8.71 12.00 -9.81
CA GLY A 96 8.05 12.20 -11.10
C GLY A 96 7.65 13.67 -11.31
N LEU A 97 6.89 14.26 -10.38
CA LEU A 97 6.50 15.66 -10.45
C LEU A 97 7.71 16.62 -10.51
N ILE A 98 8.72 16.45 -9.65
CA ILE A 98 9.92 17.30 -9.67
C ILE A 98 10.68 17.18 -11.00
N THR A 99 10.74 15.97 -11.57
CA THR A 99 11.32 15.73 -12.89
C THR A 99 10.50 16.44 -13.96
N LYS A 100 9.16 16.32 -13.92
CA LYS A 100 8.23 16.93 -14.88
C LYS A 100 8.30 18.46 -14.86
N GLU A 101 8.26 19.09 -13.68
CA GLU A 101 8.41 20.55 -13.52
C GLU A 101 9.71 21.08 -14.16
N SER A 102 10.80 20.30 -14.12
CA SER A 102 12.08 20.69 -14.76
C SER A 102 12.06 20.70 -16.29
N PHE A 103 11.04 20.10 -16.91
CA PHE A 103 10.79 20.12 -18.36
C PHE A 103 9.55 20.95 -18.75
N ALA A 104 8.56 21.09 -17.87
CA ALA A 104 7.19 21.54 -18.18
C ALA A 104 6.95 23.05 -17.99
N GLN A 105 8.00 23.89 -17.99
CA GLN A 105 7.88 25.33 -17.69
C GLN A 105 7.03 26.15 -18.69
N GLU A 106 6.52 25.54 -19.78
CA GLU A 106 5.61 26.20 -20.74
C GLU A 106 4.16 25.63 -20.78
N SER A 107 3.85 24.48 -20.16
CA SER A 107 2.61 23.71 -20.45
C SER A 107 1.58 23.65 -19.31
N ILE A 108 0.99 24.80 -18.94
CA ILE A 108 -0.12 24.89 -17.96
C ILE A 108 -1.41 24.26 -18.55
N GLY A 109 -1.61 22.94 -18.39
CA GLY A 109 -2.59 22.18 -19.20
C GLY A 109 -3.31 20.98 -18.55
N SER A 110 -4.15 21.24 -17.53
CA SER A 110 -5.02 20.28 -16.78
C SER A 110 -4.39 19.60 -15.56
N ILE A 111 -4.50 20.27 -14.41
CA ILE A 111 -4.05 19.78 -13.08
C ILE A 111 -4.82 18.52 -12.61
N GLY A 112 -6.03 18.27 -13.15
CA GLY A 112 -6.94 17.23 -12.65
C GLY A 112 -6.69 15.79 -13.16
N THR A 113 -5.77 15.59 -14.09
CA THR A 113 -5.61 14.32 -14.84
C THR A 113 -4.15 13.88 -15.00
N ASP A 114 -3.26 14.34 -14.11
CA ASP A 114 -1.84 13.99 -14.12
C ASP A 114 -1.57 12.64 -13.41
N PRO A 115 -0.92 11.64 -14.05
CA PRO A 115 -0.67 10.34 -13.43
C PRO A 115 0.23 10.40 -12.18
N MET A 116 1.22 11.28 -12.15
CA MET A 116 2.14 11.44 -11.01
C MET A 116 1.43 12.13 -9.84
N LEU A 117 0.52 13.07 -10.09
CA LEU A 117 -0.34 13.66 -9.06
C LEU A 117 -1.28 12.62 -8.43
N ILE A 118 -1.80 11.67 -9.22
CA ILE A 118 -2.55 10.52 -8.69
C ILE A 118 -1.67 9.63 -7.80
N LEU A 119 -0.42 9.35 -8.21
CA LEU A 119 0.53 8.58 -7.38
C LEU A 119 0.89 9.29 -6.08
N VAL A 120 1.14 10.60 -6.08
CA VAL A 120 1.42 11.38 -4.87
C VAL A 120 0.23 11.40 -3.93
N THR A 121 -0.97 11.69 -4.43
CA THR A 121 -2.18 11.75 -3.58
C THR A 121 -2.54 10.39 -3.00
N LEU A 122 -2.45 9.30 -3.78
CA LEU A 122 -2.65 7.94 -3.31
C LEU A 122 -1.59 7.53 -2.27
N GLY A 123 -0.30 7.76 -2.57
CA GLY A 123 0.81 7.43 -1.66
C GLY A 123 0.73 8.18 -0.33
N PHE A 124 0.34 9.46 -0.37
CA PHE A 124 0.12 10.27 0.84
C PHE A 124 -1.03 9.72 1.69
N VAL A 125 -2.19 9.44 1.10
CA VAL A 125 -3.36 8.90 1.82
C VAL A 125 -3.03 7.54 2.44
N LEU A 126 -2.44 6.61 1.68
CA LEU A 126 -2.03 5.30 2.19
C LEU A 126 -1.04 5.42 3.36
N THR A 127 -0.02 6.27 3.22
CA THR A 127 0.96 6.55 4.29
C THR A 127 0.30 7.07 5.56
N VAL A 128 -0.57 8.08 5.45
CA VAL A 128 -1.26 8.68 6.62
C VAL A 128 -2.19 7.66 7.30
N LEU A 129 -2.92 6.86 6.52
CA LEU A 129 -3.80 5.82 7.05
C LEU A 129 -3.01 4.74 7.81
N CYS A 130 -1.96 4.18 7.21
CA CYS A 130 -1.15 3.14 7.86
C CYS A 130 -0.35 3.67 9.07
N LEU A 131 0.15 4.91 9.02
CA LEU A 131 0.74 5.59 10.18
C LEU A 131 -0.28 5.73 11.32
N SER A 132 -1.53 6.07 11.02
CA SER A 132 -2.59 6.17 12.04
C SER A 132 -2.87 4.83 12.73
N GLY A 133 -2.79 3.72 11.97
CA GLY A 133 -2.85 2.34 12.50
C GLY A 133 -1.66 2.02 13.41
N CYS A 134 -0.43 2.24 12.94
CA CYS A 134 0.79 2.03 13.74
C CYS A 134 0.79 2.84 15.04
N VAL A 135 0.54 4.15 14.97
CA VAL A 135 0.56 5.03 16.14
C VAL A 135 -0.62 4.76 17.06
N GLY A 136 -1.81 4.44 16.51
CA GLY A 136 -2.98 4.03 17.28
C GLY A 136 -2.72 2.76 18.11
N ALA A 137 -2.07 1.75 17.53
CA ALA A 137 -1.72 0.50 18.20
C ALA A 137 -0.58 0.68 19.23
N LEU A 138 0.47 1.45 18.91
CA LEU A 138 1.60 1.68 19.83
C LEU A 138 1.24 2.59 21.02
N ARG A 139 0.46 3.66 20.79
CA ARG A 139 0.07 4.64 21.82
C ARG A 139 -1.24 4.29 22.52
N GLU A 140 -1.88 3.19 22.15
CA GLU A 140 -3.21 2.77 22.62
C GLU A 140 -4.24 3.92 22.54
N ASN A 141 -4.14 4.69 21.46
CA ASN A 141 -4.94 5.88 21.24
C ASN A 141 -6.24 5.49 20.52
N CYS A 142 -7.31 5.34 21.29
CA CYS A 142 -8.65 4.98 20.83
C CYS A 142 -9.20 5.92 19.75
N CYS A 143 -8.75 7.18 19.65
CA CYS A 143 -9.19 8.11 18.61
C CYS A 143 -8.56 7.73 17.26
N LEU A 144 -7.23 7.58 17.20
CA LEU A 144 -6.53 7.13 15.99
C LEU A 144 -7.01 5.74 15.55
N LEU A 145 -7.19 4.82 16.51
CA LEU A 145 -7.64 3.46 16.22
C LEU A 145 -9.09 3.39 15.69
N LYS A 146 -9.95 4.34 16.11
CA LYS A 146 -11.29 4.55 15.52
C LYS A 146 -11.21 5.12 14.10
N LEU A 147 -10.40 6.15 13.89
CA LEU A 147 -10.22 6.76 12.55
C LEU A 147 -9.68 5.74 11.54
N PHE A 148 -8.69 4.93 11.94
CA PHE A 148 -8.18 3.81 11.13
C PHE A 148 -9.27 2.78 10.83
N SER A 149 -10.06 2.37 11.83
CA SER A 149 -11.19 1.43 11.63
C SER A 149 -12.23 1.96 10.64
N VAL A 150 -12.60 3.24 10.74
CA VAL A 150 -13.57 3.88 9.85
C VAL A 150 -13.00 4.01 8.43
N ALA A 151 -11.71 4.34 8.29
CA ALA A 151 -11.06 4.39 6.98
C ALA A 151 -10.99 3.01 6.30
N VAL A 152 -10.64 1.95 7.03
CA VAL A 152 -10.66 0.57 6.50
C VAL A 152 -12.09 0.15 6.11
N LEU A 153 -13.11 0.52 6.88
CA LEU A 153 -14.51 0.28 6.53
C LEU A 153 -14.92 1.00 5.23
N VAL A 154 -14.46 2.25 5.04
CA VAL A 154 -14.68 3.02 3.80
C VAL A 154 -13.94 2.39 2.62
N LEU A 155 -12.73 1.86 2.80
CA LEU A 155 -12.02 1.14 1.73
C LEU A 155 -12.74 -0.15 1.31
N ILE A 156 -13.26 -0.93 2.28
CA ILE A 156 -14.10 -2.12 1.99
C ILE A 156 -15.34 -1.71 1.20
N SER A 157 -16.06 -0.65 1.61
CA SER A 157 -17.28 -0.22 0.92
C SER A 157 -16.99 0.34 -0.47
N ALA A 158 -15.88 1.08 -0.65
CA ALA A 158 -15.42 1.57 -1.95
C ALA A 158 -15.02 0.42 -2.89
N GLN A 159 -14.36 -0.62 -2.39
CA GLN A 159 -13.98 -1.79 -3.19
C GLN A 159 -15.21 -2.61 -3.61
N MET A 160 -16.21 -2.76 -2.74
CA MET A 160 -17.49 -3.38 -3.11
C MET A 160 -18.27 -2.55 -4.13
N LEU A 161 -18.32 -1.22 -3.97
CA LEU A 161 -18.95 -0.32 -4.95
C LEU A 161 -18.23 -0.37 -6.30
N ALA A 162 -16.90 -0.35 -6.31
CA ALA A 162 -16.09 -0.45 -7.53
C ALA A 162 -16.34 -1.78 -8.26
N ALA A 163 -16.48 -2.90 -7.55
CA ALA A 163 -16.83 -4.19 -8.15
C ALA A 163 -18.24 -4.18 -8.79
N ILE A 164 -19.22 -3.58 -8.12
CA ILE A 164 -20.58 -3.43 -8.65
C ILE A 164 -20.60 -2.53 -9.90
N VAL A 165 -19.87 -1.41 -9.87
CA VAL A 165 -19.73 -0.49 -11.01
C VAL A 165 -19.00 -1.15 -12.18
N ALA A 166 -17.91 -1.88 -11.91
CA ALA A 166 -17.15 -2.61 -12.94
C ALA A 166 -18.01 -3.64 -13.68
N TYR A 167 -18.86 -4.39 -12.95
CA TYR A 167 -19.78 -5.36 -13.52
C TYR A 167 -20.96 -4.70 -14.26
N SER A 168 -21.57 -3.67 -13.68
CA SER A 168 -22.78 -3.03 -14.25
C SER A 168 -22.52 -2.06 -15.41
N LEU A 169 -21.31 -1.50 -15.51
CA LEU A 169 -20.92 -0.56 -16.57
C LEU A 169 -19.82 -1.11 -17.50
N GLN A 170 -19.64 -2.43 -17.58
CA GLN A 170 -18.60 -3.09 -18.38
C GLN A 170 -18.48 -2.53 -19.81
N ASP A 171 -19.62 -2.29 -20.49
CA ASP A 171 -19.66 -1.80 -21.88
C ASP A 171 -19.25 -0.33 -21.99
N GLN A 172 -19.49 0.48 -20.94
CA GLN A 172 -19.06 1.87 -20.88
C GLN A 172 -17.59 2.00 -20.50
N ILE A 173 -17.06 1.08 -19.69
CA ILE A 173 -15.63 1.09 -19.31
C ILE A 173 -14.74 0.97 -20.55
N GLY A 174 -15.15 0.20 -21.56
CA GLY A 174 -14.47 0.17 -22.86
C GLY A 174 -14.37 1.55 -23.54
N SER A 175 -15.44 2.36 -23.51
CA SER A 175 -15.43 3.70 -24.14
C SER A 175 -14.65 4.73 -23.32
N TYR A 176 -14.66 4.63 -21.98
CA TYR A 176 -13.79 5.46 -21.12
C TYR A 176 -12.31 5.12 -21.31
N LEU A 177 -11.94 3.82 -21.37
CA LEU A 177 -10.58 3.38 -21.67
C LEU A 177 -10.14 3.85 -23.06
N ARG A 178 -11.01 3.76 -24.07
CA ARG A 178 -10.77 4.31 -25.42
C ARG A 178 -10.49 5.80 -25.40
N SER A 179 -11.33 6.58 -24.73
CA SER A 179 -11.15 8.03 -24.63
C SER A 179 -9.86 8.40 -23.88
N GLY A 180 -9.53 7.69 -22.80
CA GLY A 180 -8.27 7.86 -22.07
C GLY A 180 -7.05 7.54 -22.93
N MET A 181 -7.04 6.42 -23.64
CA MET A 181 -5.92 6.03 -24.49
C MET A 181 -5.72 6.98 -25.68
N LEU A 182 -6.80 7.39 -26.36
CA LEU A 182 -6.70 8.40 -27.42
C LEU A 182 -6.20 9.76 -26.89
N THR A 183 -6.52 10.12 -25.65
CA THR A 183 -5.99 11.33 -24.99
C THR A 183 -4.50 11.20 -24.70
N ALA A 184 -4.04 10.02 -24.23
CA ALA A 184 -2.62 9.73 -24.01
C ALA A 184 -1.83 9.75 -25.33
N MET A 185 -2.37 9.14 -26.39
CA MET A 185 -1.78 9.17 -27.74
C MET A 185 -1.72 10.60 -28.30
N ALA A 186 -2.77 11.40 -28.15
CA ALA A 186 -2.78 12.80 -28.61
C ALA A 186 -1.69 13.63 -27.94
N ARG A 187 -1.43 13.43 -26.64
CA ARG A 187 -0.39 14.12 -25.85
C ARG A 187 0.96 13.40 -25.76
N TYR A 188 1.18 12.34 -26.54
CA TYR A 188 2.33 11.41 -26.40
C TYR A 188 3.72 12.06 -26.49
N GLN A 189 3.88 13.21 -27.15
CA GLN A 189 5.15 13.95 -27.17
C GLN A 189 5.21 15.10 -26.15
N ASP A 190 4.06 15.53 -25.62
CA ASP A 190 3.92 16.72 -24.79
C ASP A 190 3.91 16.38 -23.28
N ASP A 191 3.60 15.13 -22.92
CA ASP A 191 3.58 14.63 -21.54
C ASP A 191 4.35 13.30 -21.41
N LEU A 192 5.45 13.32 -20.66
CA LEU A 192 6.34 12.17 -20.45
C LEU A 192 5.67 11.00 -19.72
N ASP A 193 4.67 11.25 -18.88
CA ASP A 193 3.98 10.19 -18.13
C ASP A 193 2.99 9.45 -19.02
N LEU A 194 2.23 10.21 -19.83
CA LEU A 194 1.33 9.65 -20.84
C LEU A 194 2.11 8.91 -21.93
N ARG A 195 3.30 9.41 -22.28
CA ARG A 195 4.25 8.72 -23.15
C ARG A 195 4.66 7.36 -22.57
N PHE A 196 5.23 7.35 -21.36
CA PHE A 196 5.68 6.13 -20.69
C PHE A 196 4.57 5.09 -20.54
N ILE A 197 3.37 5.52 -20.12
CA ILE A 197 2.21 4.64 -19.99
C ILE A 197 1.79 4.06 -21.36
N THR A 198 1.82 4.85 -22.43
CA THR A 198 1.48 4.37 -23.79
C THR A 198 2.52 3.39 -24.31
N ASP A 199 3.81 3.69 -24.12
CA ASP A 199 4.95 2.85 -24.52
C ASP A 199 4.93 1.49 -23.79
N GLU A 200 4.71 1.49 -22.47
CA GLU A 200 4.56 0.26 -21.68
C GLU A 200 3.31 -0.54 -22.09
N ILE A 201 2.17 0.10 -22.36
CA ILE A 201 0.96 -0.61 -22.81
C ILE A 201 1.20 -1.29 -24.17
N GLN A 202 1.80 -0.59 -25.13
CA GLN A 202 2.07 -1.12 -26.48
C GLN A 202 3.10 -2.25 -26.46
N SER A 203 4.19 -2.08 -25.70
CA SER A 203 5.25 -3.09 -25.56
C SER A 203 4.78 -4.34 -24.81
N ASN A 204 4.05 -4.22 -23.70
CA ASN A 204 3.65 -5.37 -22.89
C ASN A 204 2.44 -6.14 -23.45
N LEU A 205 1.55 -5.50 -24.20
CA LEU A 205 0.38 -6.14 -24.81
C LEU A 205 0.53 -6.43 -26.31
N GLN A 206 1.68 -6.10 -26.90
CA GLN A 206 2.03 -6.36 -28.31
C GLN A 206 0.95 -5.85 -29.27
N CYS A 207 0.71 -4.55 -29.20
CA CYS A 207 -0.43 -3.86 -29.83
C CYS A 207 -0.03 -2.44 -30.29
N CYS A 208 -0.83 -1.84 -31.17
CA CYS A 208 -0.62 -0.48 -31.64
C CYS A 208 -1.94 0.29 -31.75
N GLY A 209 -1.97 1.52 -31.23
CA GLY A 209 -3.18 2.33 -31.15
C GLY A 209 -4.24 1.78 -30.19
N ALA A 210 -5.43 2.38 -30.20
CA ALA A 210 -6.49 2.05 -29.24
C ALA A 210 -7.33 0.85 -29.74
N ASP A 211 -7.93 1.01 -30.92
CA ASP A 211 -8.58 -0.06 -31.69
C ASP A 211 -7.66 -0.61 -32.78
N ASN A 212 -6.79 0.23 -33.35
CA ASN A 212 -5.89 -0.13 -34.47
C ASN A 212 -4.72 0.87 -34.64
N TYR A 213 -3.69 0.46 -35.38
CA TYR A 213 -2.46 1.25 -35.62
C TYR A 213 -2.66 2.63 -36.28
N ARG A 214 -3.78 2.90 -36.97
CA ARG A 214 -4.07 4.21 -37.60
C ARG A 214 -4.64 5.24 -36.63
N ASP A 215 -5.03 4.82 -35.42
CA ASP A 215 -5.47 5.74 -34.37
C ASP A 215 -4.39 6.79 -34.00
N TRP A 216 -3.13 6.55 -34.37
CA TRP A 216 -2.03 7.51 -34.27
C TRP A 216 -2.25 8.80 -35.10
N GLU A 217 -3.22 8.84 -36.01
CA GLU A 217 -3.65 10.06 -36.71
C GLU A 217 -4.12 11.17 -35.74
N VAL A 218 -4.56 10.83 -34.52
CA VAL A 218 -4.96 11.83 -33.50
C VAL A 218 -3.79 12.64 -32.92
N ASN A 219 -2.54 12.20 -33.14
CA ASN A 219 -1.35 12.89 -32.66
C ASN A 219 -0.78 13.83 -33.72
N ILE A 220 -0.51 15.09 -33.36
CA ILE A 220 -0.08 16.15 -34.29
C ILE A 220 1.27 15.88 -35.00
N TYR A 221 2.09 14.97 -34.49
CA TYR A 221 3.38 14.60 -35.08
C TYR A 221 3.30 13.33 -35.96
N TYR A 222 2.35 12.43 -35.67
CA TYR A 222 2.14 11.17 -36.42
C TYR A 222 1.05 11.27 -37.50
N ASN A 223 0.18 12.29 -37.45
CA ASN A 223 -0.81 12.58 -38.48
C ASN A 223 -0.17 12.68 -39.88
N CYS A 224 -0.81 12.12 -40.89
CA CYS A 224 -0.31 12.14 -42.28
C CYS A 224 -0.14 13.53 -42.90
N SER A 225 -0.79 14.56 -42.34
CA SER A 225 -0.66 15.96 -42.78
C SER A 225 0.49 16.71 -42.08
N ALA A 226 1.22 16.07 -41.15
CA ALA A 226 2.30 16.71 -40.41
C ALA A 226 3.55 16.90 -41.31
N PRO A 227 4.30 18.02 -41.16
CA PRO A 227 5.47 18.31 -41.98
C PRO A 227 6.77 17.59 -41.51
N GLY A 228 6.66 16.55 -40.68
CA GLY A 228 7.78 15.90 -40.00
C GLY A 228 8.03 14.45 -40.45
N VAL A 229 9.22 13.92 -40.16
CA VAL A 229 9.61 12.53 -40.49
C VAL A 229 8.82 11.44 -39.76
N LEU A 230 7.96 11.84 -38.80
CA LEU A 230 7.06 10.98 -38.05
C LEU A 230 5.65 10.88 -38.70
N ALA A 231 5.36 11.70 -39.71
CA ALA A 231 4.06 11.73 -40.39
C ALA A 231 3.71 10.39 -41.04
N CYS A 232 2.44 10.00 -40.94
CA CYS A 232 1.96 8.65 -41.26
C CYS A 232 2.69 7.52 -40.51
N GLY A 233 3.41 7.82 -39.43
CA GLY A 233 4.19 6.84 -38.68
C GLY A 233 3.47 6.32 -37.44
N VAL A 234 4.14 5.43 -36.71
CA VAL A 234 3.81 5.00 -35.35
C VAL A 234 5.09 4.97 -34.50
N PRO A 235 5.02 4.98 -33.15
CA PRO A 235 6.20 4.81 -32.31
C PRO A 235 6.87 3.44 -32.47
N ALA A 236 8.15 3.34 -32.10
CA ALA A 236 8.92 2.10 -32.17
C ALA A 236 8.37 0.97 -31.26
N THR A 237 7.59 1.32 -30.23
CA THR A 237 6.88 0.39 -29.34
C THR A 237 5.74 -0.38 -30.02
N CYS A 238 5.30 0.06 -31.21
CA CYS A 238 4.37 -0.70 -32.05
C CYS A 238 5.05 -1.80 -32.91
N CYS A 239 6.38 -1.92 -32.91
CA CYS A 239 7.10 -2.78 -33.87
C CYS A 239 7.26 -4.23 -33.40
N VAL A 240 7.09 -5.20 -34.32
CA VAL A 240 7.08 -6.65 -34.02
C VAL A 240 8.48 -7.19 -33.70
N ASP A 241 9.48 -6.80 -34.49
CA ASP A 241 10.90 -7.07 -34.23
C ASP A 241 11.68 -5.75 -34.24
N PRO A 242 11.93 -5.14 -33.06
CA PRO A 242 12.68 -3.90 -32.96
C PRO A 242 14.20 -4.07 -33.20
N LEU A 243 14.72 -5.29 -33.37
CA LEU A 243 16.14 -5.54 -33.69
C LEU A 243 16.36 -5.97 -35.14
N GLN A 244 15.31 -6.42 -35.84
CA GLN A 244 15.26 -6.70 -37.27
C GLN A 244 16.42 -7.58 -37.78
N ASN A 245 16.60 -8.74 -37.13
CA ASN A 245 17.74 -9.68 -37.30
C ASN A 245 19.15 -9.10 -36.98
N GLY A 246 19.26 -8.00 -36.23
CA GLY A 246 20.52 -7.35 -35.86
C GLY A 246 20.78 -7.22 -34.36
N THR A 247 21.83 -6.47 -34.00
CA THR A 247 22.21 -6.12 -32.62
C THR A 247 21.90 -4.65 -32.26
N VAL A 248 21.21 -3.93 -33.14
CA VAL A 248 20.91 -2.50 -33.03
C VAL A 248 19.40 -2.30 -33.09
N TRP A 249 18.85 -1.51 -32.17
CA TRP A 249 17.44 -1.14 -32.17
C TRP A 249 17.09 -0.29 -33.41
N ASN A 250 16.21 -0.79 -34.27
CA ASN A 250 15.65 -0.02 -35.37
C ASN A 250 14.45 0.82 -34.89
N SER A 251 14.71 2.06 -34.49
CA SER A 251 13.67 3.03 -34.12
C SER A 251 12.86 3.58 -35.31
N GLN A 252 13.21 3.21 -36.55
CA GLN A 252 12.55 3.68 -37.78
C GLN A 252 11.53 2.70 -38.36
N CYS A 253 11.35 1.52 -37.75
CA CYS A 253 10.38 0.50 -38.17
C CYS A 253 8.93 1.04 -38.31
N GLY A 254 8.55 2.02 -37.49
CA GLY A 254 7.23 2.66 -37.55
C GLY A 254 7.07 3.80 -38.56
N VAL A 255 8.13 4.21 -39.28
CA VAL A 255 8.07 5.37 -40.20
C VAL A 255 7.21 5.05 -41.42
N GLY A 256 6.20 5.87 -41.69
CA GLY A 256 5.28 5.68 -42.82
C GLY A 256 4.35 4.46 -42.69
N ALA A 257 4.32 3.77 -41.53
CA ALA A 257 3.59 2.52 -41.36
C ALA A 257 2.06 2.64 -41.58
N GLN A 258 1.47 3.83 -41.43
CA GLN A 258 0.05 4.06 -41.73
C GLN A 258 -0.27 4.02 -43.24
N LEU A 259 0.75 4.19 -44.12
CA LEU A 259 0.62 4.10 -45.58
C LEU A 259 0.81 2.66 -46.13
N LEU A 260 1.22 1.71 -45.30
CA LEU A 260 1.41 0.33 -45.71
C LEU A 260 0.06 -0.38 -45.87
N ASP A 261 -0.04 -1.26 -46.88
CA ASP A 261 -1.09 -2.26 -46.94
C ASP A 261 -0.99 -3.20 -45.73
N GLU A 262 -2.14 -3.65 -45.21
CA GLU A 262 -2.23 -4.45 -43.98
C GLU A 262 -1.36 -5.74 -44.05
N PHE A 263 -1.29 -6.36 -45.24
CA PHE A 263 -0.45 -7.53 -45.51
C PHE A 263 1.07 -7.26 -45.39
N THR A 264 1.50 -6.02 -45.58
CA THR A 264 2.89 -5.59 -45.36
C THR A 264 3.08 -5.05 -43.95
N ALA A 265 2.12 -4.31 -43.41
CA ALA A 265 2.20 -3.75 -42.06
C ALA A 265 2.34 -4.85 -40.98
N GLN A 266 1.63 -5.98 -41.11
CA GLN A 266 1.70 -7.11 -40.16
C GLN A 266 3.10 -7.70 -39.93
N SER A 267 4.05 -7.50 -40.86
CA SER A 267 5.42 -8.02 -40.73
C SER A 267 6.40 -7.02 -40.12
N VAL A 268 5.92 -5.82 -39.78
CA VAL A 268 6.74 -4.72 -39.23
C VAL A 268 6.13 -4.19 -37.92
N ILE A 269 4.81 -4.04 -37.85
CA ILE A 269 4.08 -3.49 -36.69
C ILE A 269 2.92 -4.38 -36.23
N PHE A 270 2.57 -4.28 -34.94
CA PHE A 270 1.36 -4.89 -34.40
C PHE A 270 0.12 -4.19 -34.94
N LEU A 271 -0.73 -4.90 -35.69
CA LEU A 271 -1.96 -4.34 -36.27
C LEU A 271 -3.07 -4.08 -35.23
N GLY A 272 -3.17 -4.95 -34.21
CA GLY A 272 -4.28 -4.95 -33.27
C GLY A 272 -4.19 -3.85 -32.22
N GLY A 273 -5.31 -3.18 -31.95
CA GLY A 273 -5.41 -2.16 -30.90
C GLY A 273 -5.29 -2.70 -29.48
N CYS A 274 -4.75 -1.87 -28.61
CA CYS A 274 -4.49 -2.23 -27.22
C CYS A 274 -5.74 -2.42 -26.37
N LEU A 275 -6.89 -1.85 -26.72
CA LEU A 275 -8.16 -2.12 -26.01
C LEU A 275 -8.57 -3.60 -26.15
N GLY A 276 -8.44 -4.15 -27.36
CA GLY A 276 -8.60 -5.58 -27.62
C GLY A 276 -7.45 -6.43 -27.06
N GLY A 277 -6.31 -5.83 -26.71
CA GLY A 277 -5.26 -6.45 -25.90
C GLY A 277 -5.65 -6.54 -24.42
N ILE A 278 -6.13 -5.43 -23.85
CA ILE A 278 -6.56 -5.31 -22.45
C ILE A 278 -7.71 -6.28 -22.15
N SER A 279 -8.73 -6.38 -23.01
CA SER A 279 -9.84 -7.32 -22.79
C SER A 279 -9.37 -8.78 -22.73
N ARG A 280 -8.58 -9.23 -23.73
CA ARG A 280 -7.99 -10.57 -23.75
C ARG A 280 -7.08 -10.82 -22.55
N TRP A 281 -6.29 -9.83 -22.13
CA TRP A 281 -5.43 -9.94 -20.95
C TRP A 281 -6.26 -10.11 -19.65
N ILE A 282 -7.35 -9.34 -19.51
CA ILE A 282 -8.28 -9.46 -18.37
C ILE A 282 -8.96 -10.84 -18.38
N GLU A 283 -9.44 -11.30 -19.54
CA GLU A 283 -10.06 -12.62 -19.70
C GLU A 283 -9.09 -13.76 -19.33
N GLN A 284 -7.84 -13.69 -19.82
CA GLN A 284 -6.79 -14.66 -19.54
C GLN A 284 -6.36 -14.69 -18.06
N HIS A 285 -6.42 -13.55 -17.36
CA HIS A 285 -5.98 -13.41 -15.96
C HIS A 285 -7.14 -13.26 -14.96
N ASN A 286 -8.39 -13.48 -15.38
CA ASN A 286 -9.59 -13.21 -14.57
C ASN A 286 -9.57 -13.92 -13.19
N GLY A 287 -9.11 -15.17 -13.14
CA GLY A 287 -8.96 -15.94 -11.89
C GLY A 287 -7.88 -15.38 -10.97
N LEU A 288 -6.79 -14.84 -11.51
CA LEU A 288 -5.74 -14.17 -10.73
C LEU A 288 -6.27 -12.84 -10.16
N ILE A 289 -6.91 -12.02 -11.00
CA ILE A 289 -7.51 -10.73 -10.61
C ILE A 289 -8.56 -10.94 -9.52
N GLY A 290 -9.46 -11.91 -9.70
CA GLY A 290 -10.47 -12.30 -8.71
C GLY A 290 -9.84 -12.79 -7.41
N THR A 291 -8.81 -13.64 -7.48
CA THR A 291 -8.09 -14.13 -6.28
C THR A 291 -7.45 -12.98 -5.51
N VAL A 292 -6.77 -12.05 -6.19
CA VAL A 292 -6.17 -10.86 -5.56
C VAL A 292 -7.24 -9.99 -4.91
N ALA A 293 -8.37 -9.75 -5.57
CA ALA A 293 -9.47 -8.96 -5.01
C ALA A 293 -10.05 -9.60 -3.73
N VAL A 294 -10.27 -10.92 -3.72
CA VAL A 294 -10.74 -11.67 -2.53
C VAL A 294 -9.70 -11.64 -1.40
N VAL A 295 -8.41 -11.81 -1.69
CA VAL A 295 -7.34 -11.73 -0.69
C VAL A 295 -7.26 -10.33 -0.08
N VAL A 296 -7.35 -9.27 -0.88
CA VAL A 296 -7.33 -7.88 -0.40
C VAL A 296 -8.54 -7.60 0.52
N LEU A 297 -9.75 -8.00 0.13
CA LEU A 297 -10.94 -7.88 1.00
C LEU A 297 -10.78 -8.68 2.29
N GLY A 298 -10.27 -9.92 2.22
CA GLY A 298 -10.01 -10.75 3.39
C GLY A 298 -9.01 -10.12 4.37
N VAL A 299 -7.93 -9.53 3.86
CA VAL A 299 -6.93 -8.80 4.66
C VAL A 299 -7.51 -7.54 5.29
N GLN A 300 -8.35 -6.78 4.57
CA GLN A 300 -9.05 -5.61 5.13
C GLN A 300 -10.02 -6.00 6.25
N ILE A 301 -10.83 -7.05 6.05
CA ILE A 301 -11.79 -7.56 7.04
C ILE A 301 -11.07 -8.09 8.28
N LEU A 302 -9.98 -8.85 8.11
CA LEU A 302 -9.14 -9.31 9.21
C LEU A 302 -8.51 -8.14 9.97
N THR A 303 -7.99 -7.14 9.25
CA THR A 303 -7.42 -5.92 9.85
C THR A 303 -8.46 -5.18 10.66
N LEU A 304 -9.69 -5.01 10.14
CA LEU A 304 -10.80 -4.38 10.85
C LEU A 304 -11.19 -5.17 12.11
N PHE A 305 -11.30 -6.50 12.02
CA PHE A 305 -11.60 -7.37 13.17
C PHE A 305 -10.55 -7.26 14.28
N VAL A 306 -9.26 -7.34 13.92
CA VAL A 306 -8.16 -7.20 14.90
C VAL A 306 -8.15 -5.79 15.51
N THR A 307 -8.39 -4.76 14.69
CA THR A 307 -8.46 -3.36 15.16
C THR A 307 -9.61 -3.15 16.15
N THR A 308 -10.82 -3.68 15.87
CA THR A 308 -11.97 -3.51 16.77
C THR A 308 -11.80 -4.30 18.07
N ARG A 309 -11.20 -5.49 18.05
CA ARG A 309 -10.86 -6.23 19.28
C ARG A 309 -9.81 -5.52 20.13
N LEU A 310 -8.74 -5.01 19.51
CA LEU A 310 -7.73 -4.19 20.20
C LEU A 310 -8.37 -2.94 20.84
N LEU A 311 -9.29 -2.29 20.12
CA LEU A 311 -10.04 -1.13 20.58
C LEU A 311 -10.95 -1.47 21.77
N GLU A 312 -11.71 -2.57 21.71
CA GLU A 312 -12.54 -3.05 22.82
C GLU A 312 -11.71 -3.31 24.09
N ILE A 313 -10.55 -3.97 23.96
CA ILE A 313 -9.66 -4.28 25.10
C ILE A 313 -9.15 -2.99 25.75
N ILE A 314 -8.64 -2.05 24.96
CA ILE A 314 -8.15 -0.76 25.46
C ILE A 314 -9.29 0.06 26.09
N GLN A 315 -10.50 0.03 25.53
CA GLN A 315 -11.65 0.72 26.13
C GLN A 315 -12.06 0.09 27.48
N ARG A 316 -12.08 -1.25 27.60
CA ARG A 316 -12.34 -1.91 28.90
C ARG A 316 -11.30 -1.53 29.94
N GLN A 317 -10.01 -1.59 29.60
CA GLN A 317 -8.93 -1.24 30.53
C GLN A 317 -9.04 0.22 31.03
N LYS A 318 -9.48 1.16 30.18
CA LYS A 318 -9.73 2.57 30.57
C LYS A 318 -11.03 2.81 31.36
N VAL A 319 -11.87 1.79 31.54
CA VAL A 319 -13.07 1.82 32.41
C VAL A 319 -12.80 1.14 33.76
N TYR A 320 -11.75 0.31 33.84
CA TYR A 320 -11.33 -0.40 35.07
C TYR A 320 -10.05 0.17 35.70
N MET A 321 -9.67 1.41 35.36
CA MET A 321 -8.61 2.21 36.01
C MET A 321 -9.19 3.53 36.50
#